data_AF-U2LFQ2-F1
#
_entry.id   AF-U2LFQ2-F1
#
_cell.length_a   1.000
_cell.length_b   1.000
_cell.length_c   1.000
_cell.angle_alpha   90.00
_cell.angle_beta   90.00
_cell.angle_gamma   90.00
#
_symmetry.space_group_name_H-M   'P 1'
#
loop_
_entity.id
_entity.type
_entity.pdbx_description
1 polymer ?
#
loop_
_entity_poly.entity_id
_entity_poly.type
_entity_poly.pdbx_seq_one_letter_code
_entity_poly.pdbx_strand_id
1 'polypeptide(L)'
;MDKKMIPQKGEGRLFIVLPTLEIMLSSCDNSKMRAQVAGMENSNFRKHCKMQTDLRIDTYTKCASAFDMDVLLLHLPKGMIESLVYTTEDKDHRFFTIEKEDLIFLLNRLCQVDHKRMIQHIILLANRIVKKQDNLSTFRDLMAAIEELIQKLMRDDRE
;
A
#
# COMPACT_ATOMS: atom_id res chain seq x y z
N MET A 1 27.83 14.02 0.84
CA MET A 1 27.98 12.56 0.95
C MET A 1 26.81 12.05 1.77
N ASP A 2 25.73 11.66 1.10
CA ASP A 2 24.59 11.02 1.75
C ASP A 2 25.00 9.62 2.18
N LYS A 3 25.19 9.43 3.49
CA LYS A 3 25.35 8.10 4.07
C LYS A 3 24.02 7.38 3.86
N LYS A 4 23.95 6.51 2.85
CA LYS A 4 22.94 5.44 2.81
C LYS A 4 23.03 4.69 4.14
N MET A 5 22.03 4.87 5.00
CA MET A 5 21.88 4.10 6.23
C MET A 5 21.76 2.64 5.82
N ILE A 6 22.80 1.87 6.10
CA ILE A 6 22.77 0.42 5.95
C ILE A 6 21.83 -0.09 7.06
N PRO A 7 20.71 -0.75 6.74
CA PRO A 7 19.77 -1.19 7.73
C PRO A 7 20.43 -2.23 8.65
N GLN A 8 20.46 -1.96 9.97
CA GLN A 8 21.10 -2.82 10.96
C GLN A 8 20.50 -4.24 10.93
N LYS A 9 21.39 -5.24 11.06
CA LYS A 9 21.07 -6.67 11.16
C LYS A 9 20.10 -6.93 12.32
N GLY A 10 18.96 -7.55 12.03
CA GLY A 10 18.26 -8.41 13.01
C GLY A 10 16.80 -8.09 13.35
N GLU A 11 16.37 -6.82 13.35
CA GLU A 11 15.04 -6.51 13.93
C GLU A 11 13.91 -6.57 12.89
N GLY A 12 12.72 -7.00 13.36
CA GLY A 12 11.47 -6.89 12.62
C GLY A 12 11.06 -5.42 12.53
N ARG A 13 10.38 -5.03 11.45
CA ARG A 13 10.01 -3.63 11.18
C ARG A 13 8.52 -3.50 11.02
N LEU A 14 7.94 -2.52 11.70
CA LEU A 14 6.55 -2.11 11.51
C LEU A 14 6.51 -0.89 10.59
N PHE A 15 5.68 -0.97 9.56
CA PHE A 15 5.40 0.14 8.65
C PHE A 15 3.94 0.54 8.83
N ILE A 16 3.68 1.83 9.03
CA ILE A 16 2.34 2.40 9.20
C ILE A 16 2.09 3.37 8.06
N VAL A 17 0.99 3.17 7.35
CA VAL A 17 0.59 4.07 6.27
C VAL A 17 0.02 5.35 6.89
N LEU A 18 0.39 6.51 6.35
CA LEU A 18 -0.12 7.79 6.82
C LEU A 18 -1.61 7.98 6.50
N PRO A 19 -2.36 8.72 7.35
CA PRO A 19 -1.92 9.32 8.61
C PRO A 19 -1.83 8.29 9.76
N THR A 20 -0.88 8.47 10.68
CA THR A 20 -0.81 7.65 11.91
C THR A 20 -1.91 8.02 12.90
N LEU A 21 -2.16 7.17 13.91
CA LEU A 21 -3.08 7.49 15.01
C LEU A 21 -2.66 8.75 15.79
N GLU A 22 -1.36 9.06 15.88
CA GLU A 22 -0.90 10.31 16.50
C GLU A 22 -1.33 11.53 15.67
N ILE A 23 -1.19 11.46 14.34
CA ILE A 23 -1.63 12.53 13.45
C ILE A 23 -3.14 12.70 13.56
N MET A 24 -3.91 11.62 13.52
CA MET A 24 -5.35 11.66 13.73
C MET A 24 -5.74 12.25 15.09
N LEU A 25 -5.00 11.90 16.15
CA LEU A 25 -5.22 12.46 17.47
C LEU A 25 -4.92 13.97 17.51
N SER A 26 -3.88 14.43 16.83
CA SER A 26 -3.50 15.84 16.79
C SER A 26 -4.51 16.72 16.05
N SER A 27 -5.20 16.16 15.04
CA SER A 27 -6.26 16.84 14.30
C SER A 27 -7.65 16.64 14.92
N CYS A 28 -7.75 15.94 16.05
CA CYS A 28 -9.02 15.64 16.70
C CYS A 28 -9.42 16.70 17.74
N ASP A 29 -10.51 17.42 17.46
CA ASP A 29 -11.06 18.44 18.36
C ASP A 29 -11.56 17.85 19.70
N ASN A 30 -12.04 16.60 19.69
CA ASN A 30 -12.62 15.95 20.88
C ASN A 30 -12.03 14.57 21.18
N SER A 31 -10.73 14.56 21.50
CA SER A 31 -10.01 13.35 21.95
C SER A 31 -10.65 12.62 23.15
N LYS A 32 -11.38 13.31 24.04
CA LYS A 32 -12.07 12.69 25.18
C LYS A 32 -13.21 11.78 24.74
N MET A 33 -14.02 12.24 23.78
CA MET A 33 -15.08 11.43 23.19
C MET A 33 -14.50 10.21 22.49
N ARG A 34 -13.42 10.37 21.70
CA ARG A 34 -12.75 9.25 21.02
C ARG A 34 -12.20 8.23 22.02
N ALA A 35 -11.61 8.68 23.13
CA ALA A 35 -11.18 7.79 24.21
C ALA A 35 -12.36 7.00 24.82
N GLN A 36 -13.52 7.66 25.02
CA GLN A 36 -14.72 7.00 25.50
C GLN A 36 -15.24 5.93 24.51
N VAL A 37 -15.21 6.21 23.20
CA VAL A 37 -15.54 5.22 22.15
C VAL A 37 -14.58 4.03 22.20
N ALA A 38 -13.28 4.28 22.42
CA ALA A 38 -12.29 3.22 22.62
C ALA A 38 -12.47 2.44 23.95
N GLY A 39 -13.35 2.88 24.85
CA GLY A 39 -13.50 2.31 26.19
C GLY A 39 -12.28 2.56 27.08
N MET A 40 -11.59 3.68 26.89
CA MET A 40 -10.32 3.99 27.56
C MET A 40 -10.36 5.36 28.27
N GLU A 41 -9.55 5.48 29.32
CA GLU A 41 -9.22 6.80 29.87
C GLU A 41 -8.46 7.64 28.83
N ASN A 42 -8.77 8.94 28.76
CA ASN A 42 -8.19 9.84 27.75
C ASN A 42 -6.65 9.90 27.79
N SER A 43 -6.04 9.83 28.97
CA SER A 43 -4.57 9.78 29.11
C SER A 43 -3.98 8.52 28.47
N ASN A 44 -4.58 7.36 28.71
CA ASN A 44 -4.14 6.07 28.17
C ASN A 44 -4.39 5.99 26.66
N PHE A 45 -5.57 6.44 26.20
CA PHE A 45 -5.88 6.55 24.78
C PHE A 45 -4.83 7.37 24.04
N ARG A 46 -4.49 8.56 24.56
CA ARG A 46 -3.45 9.43 23.98
C ARG A 46 -2.09 8.76 23.93
N LYS A 47 -1.68 8.06 25.00
CA LYS A 47 -0.40 7.33 25.03
C LYS A 47 -0.37 6.22 23.98
N HIS A 48 -1.46 5.49 23.80
CA HIS A 48 -1.58 4.41 22.81
C HIS A 48 -1.60 4.93 21.37
N CYS A 49 -2.34 6.02 21.08
CA CYS A 49 -2.32 6.66 19.76
C CYS A 49 -0.93 7.16 19.37
N LYS A 50 -0.13 7.61 20.35
CA LYS A 50 1.27 8.00 20.18
C LYS A 50 2.26 6.84 20.23
N MET A 51 1.77 5.61 20.40
CA MET A 51 2.58 4.40 20.55
C MET A 51 3.68 4.53 21.62
N GLN A 52 3.44 5.31 22.67
CA GLN A 52 4.42 5.60 23.73
C GLN A 52 4.67 4.41 24.68
N THR A 53 3.80 3.40 24.64
CA THR A 53 3.89 2.16 25.42
C THR A 53 3.95 0.97 24.48
N ASP A 54 4.34 -0.20 25.00
CA ASP A 54 4.21 -1.46 24.27
C ASP A 54 2.77 -1.63 23.77
N LEU A 55 2.65 -1.90 22.47
CA LEU A 55 1.38 -1.87 21.77
C LEU A 55 0.89 -3.31 21.55
N ARG A 56 -0.14 -3.69 22.30
CA ARG A 56 -0.92 -4.89 21.98
C ARG A 56 -1.77 -4.59 20.75
N ILE A 57 -1.86 -5.55 19.83
CA ILE A 57 -2.65 -5.41 18.58
C ILE A 57 -4.11 -5.04 18.90
N ASP A 58 -4.72 -5.70 19.88
CA ASP A 58 -6.10 -5.39 20.33
C ASP A 58 -6.25 -3.92 20.75
N THR A 59 -5.31 -3.40 21.55
CA THR A 59 -5.30 -1.99 21.95
C THR A 59 -5.20 -1.06 20.74
N TYR A 60 -4.32 -1.37 19.79
CA TYR A 60 -4.19 -0.57 18.56
C TYR A 60 -5.48 -0.56 17.75
N THR A 61 -6.11 -1.72 17.57
CA THR A 61 -7.38 -1.84 16.84
C THR A 61 -8.51 -1.06 17.52
N LYS A 62 -8.58 -1.04 18.85
CA LYS A 62 -9.54 -0.21 19.60
C LYS A 62 -9.29 1.28 19.45
N CYS A 63 -8.02 1.69 19.42
CA CYS A 63 -7.69 3.09 19.17
C CYS A 63 -8.03 3.49 17.72
N ALA A 64 -7.78 2.63 16.74
CA ALA A 64 -8.12 2.86 15.35
C ALA A 64 -9.65 2.91 15.12
N SER A 65 -10.41 1.98 15.71
CA SER A 65 -11.86 1.96 15.57
C SER A 65 -12.53 3.19 16.19
N ALA A 66 -11.93 3.77 17.22
CA ALA A 66 -12.38 5.05 17.76
C ALA A 66 -12.31 6.19 16.74
N PHE A 67 -11.45 6.10 15.73
CA PHE A 67 -11.38 7.02 14.58
C PHE A 67 -12.12 6.48 13.34
N ASP A 68 -12.99 5.48 13.49
CA ASP A 68 -13.76 4.86 12.41
C ASP A 68 -12.85 4.18 11.35
N MET A 69 -11.72 3.62 11.82
CA MET A 69 -10.72 2.95 10.98
C MET A 69 -10.58 1.48 11.33
N ASP A 70 -10.43 0.65 10.29
CA ASP A 70 -10.00 -0.74 10.40
C ASP A 70 -8.46 -0.86 10.33
N VAL A 71 -7.91 -1.94 10.89
CA VAL A 71 -6.47 -2.23 10.84
C VAL A 71 -6.22 -3.50 10.04
N LEU A 72 -5.38 -3.40 9.02
CA LEU A 72 -4.86 -4.52 8.24
C LEU A 72 -3.37 -4.72 8.56
N LEU A 73 -2.99 -5.95 8.90
CA LEU A 73 -1.59 -6.33 9.09
C LEU A 73 -1.14 -7.25 7.94
N LEU A 74 -0.07 -6.85 7.25
CA LEU A 74 0.51 -7.60 6.14
C LEU A 74 1.91 -8.09 6.51
N HIS A 75 2.17 -9.38 6.30
CA HIS A 75 3.51 -9.96 6.43
C HIS A 75 4.21 -9.93 5.07
N LEU A 76 5.35 -9.24 4.98
CA LEU A 76 6.11 -9.05 3.74
C LEU A 76 7.56 -9.51 3.89
N PRO A 77 8.22 -9.92 2.78
CA PRO A 77 9.65 -10.20 2.80
C PRO A 77 10.45 -9.00 3.31
N LYS A 78 11.44 -9.27 4.15
CA LYS A 78 12.30 -8.23 4.73
C LYS A 78 12.99 -7.43 3.62
N GLY A 79 12.97 -6.11 3.74
CA GLY A 79 13.58 -5.17 2.78
C GLY A 79 12.72 -4.87 1.56
N MET A 80 11.58 -5.54 1.36
CA MET A 80 10.72 -5.28 0.20
C MET A 80 10.22 -3.84 0.16
N ILE A 81 9.66 -3.32 1.26
CA ILE A 81 9.10 -1.96 1.32
C ILE A 81 10.19 -0.92 1.00
N GLU A 82 11.31 -0.96 1.71
CA GLU A 82 12.41 0.00 1.53
C GLU A 82 13.08 -0.08 0.16
N SER A 83 12.97 -1.23 -0.53
CA SER A 83 13.48 -1.37 -1.90
C SER A 83 12.57 -0.74 -2.96
N LEU A 84 11.33 -0.40 -2.59
CA LEU A 84 10.28 0.01 -3.51
C LEU A 84 9.79 1.43 -3.24
N VAL A 85 9.75 1.85 -1.99
CA VAL A 85 9.17 3.14 -1.59
C VAL A 85 10.05 3.83 -0.57
N TYR A 86 9.95 5.16 -0.53
CA TYR A 86 10.60 5.94 0.51
C TYR A 86 9.90 5.69 1.86
N THR A 87 10.69 5.62 2.93
CA THR A 87 10.16 5.38 4.27
C THR A 87 10.73 6.44 5.21
N THR A 88 9.89 6.97 6.09
CA THR A 88 10.31 7.91 7.13
C THR A 88 10.24 7.23 8.47
N GLU A 89 11.34 7.23 9.21
CA GLU A 89 11.39 6.67 10.55
C GLU A 89 10.67 7.59 11.55
N ASP A 90 9.86 7.01 12.42
CA ASP A 90 9.22 7.75 13.52
C ASP A 90 10.28 8.29 14.50
N LYS A 91 9.94 9.38 15.20
CA LYS A 91 10.84 10.07 16.14
C LYS A 91 11.34 9.16 17.26
N ASP A 92 10.54 8.20 17.69
CA ASP A 92 10.92 7.26 18.75
C ASP A 92 11.54 5.96 18.19
N HIS A 93 11.84 5.88 16.88
CA HIS A 93 12.41 4.72 16.21
C HIS A 93 11.60 3.42 16.35
N ARG A 94 10.28 3.53 16.64
CA ARG A 94 9.41 2.37 16.88
C ARG A 94 8.81 1.78 15.62
N PHE A 95 8.59 2.61 14.61
CA PHE A 95 7.98 2.22 13.35
C PHE A 95 8.45 3.16 12.22
N PHE A 96 8.17 2.76 11.00
CA PHE A 96 8.38 3.55 9.81
C PHE A 96 7.03 3.97 9.24
N THR A 97 7.01 5.07 8.50
CA THR A 97 5.84 5.56 7.78
C THR A 97 6.06 5.52 6.28
N ILE A 98 4.97 5.27 5.56
CA ILE A 98 4.88 5.36 4.10
C ILE A 98 3.63 6.14 3.72
N GLU A 99 3.61 6.72 2.52
CA GLU A 99 2.43 7.41 2.02
C GLU A 99 1.34 6.43 1.60
N LYS A 100 0.11 6.93 1.44
CA LYS A 100 -1.02 6.08 1.04
C LYS A 100 -0.86 5.57 -0.39
N GLU A 101 -0.30 6.40 -1.27
CA GLU A 101 -0.01 6.09 -2.67
C GLU A 101 1.03 4.95 -2.76
N ASP A 102 2.02 4.95 -1.87
CA ASP A 102 3.02 3.89 -1.75
C ASP A 102 2.39 2.54 -1.38
N LEU A 103 1.38 2.53 -0.49
CA LEU A 103 0.64 1.29 -0.18
C LEU A 103 -0.05 0.73 -1.41
N ILE A 104 -0.70 1.57 -2.23
CA ILE A 104 -1.38 1.12 -3.46
C ILE A 104 -0.36 0.50 -4.41
N PHE A 105 0.79 1.14 -4.59
CA PHE A 105 1.88 0.60 -5.40
C PHE A 105 2.38 -0.76 -4.89
N LEU A 106 2.61 -0.90 -3.58
CA LEU A 106 3.02 -2.15 -2.94
C LEU A 106 1.98 -3.26 -3.13
N LEU A 107 0.69 -2.95 -2.94
CA LEU A 107 -0.40 -3.90 -3.14
C LEU A 107 -0.50 -4.34 -4.60
N ASN A 108 -0.36 -3.43 -5.56
CA ASN A 108 -0.34 -3.78 -6.99
C ASN A 108 0.80 -4.74 -7.33
N ARG A 109 1.98 -4.50 -6.77
CA ARG A 109 3.14 -5.39 -6.92
C ARG A 109 2.92 -6.76 -6.27
N LEU A 110 2.33 -6.80 -5.08
CA LEU A 110 2.06 -8.04 -4.35
C LEU A 110 0.97 -8.89 -5.00
N CYS A 111 -0.11 -8.25 -5.42
CA CYS A 111 -1.24 -8.90 -6.08
C CYS A 111 -0.93 -9.29 -7.52
N GLN A 112 0.23 -8.90 -8.06
CA GLN A 112 0.63 -9.10 -9.46
C GLN A 112 -0.54 -8.81 -10.41
N VAL A 113 -1.27 -7.70 -10.21
CA VAL A 113 -2.58 -7.42 -10.84
C VAL A 113 -2.56 -7.99 -12.26
N ASP A 114 -3.34 -9.07 -12.42
CA ASP A 114 -3.04 -10.26 -13.23
C ASP A 114 -2.73 -9.96 -14.70
N HIS A 115 -1.54 -9.41 -14.97
CA HIS A 115 -1.04 -9.17 -16.32
C HIS A 115 -1.05 -10.50 -17.08
N LYS A 116 -0.85 -11.63 -16.40
CA LYS A 116 -0.98 -12.97 -16.98
C LYS A 116 -2.40 -13.25 -17.47
N ARG A 117 -3.46 -13.04 -16.67
CA ARG A 117 -4.84 -13.17 -17.16
C ARG A 117 -5.15 -12.19 -18.28
N MET A 118 -4.73 -10.93 -18.16
CA MET A 118 -4.96 -9.93 -19.18
C MET A 118 -4.29 -10.32 -20.50
N ILE A 119 -3.02 -10.76 -20.46
CA ILE A 119 -2.28 -11.31 -21.61
C ILE A 119 -2.98 -12.56 -22.15
N GLN A 120 -3.44 -13.47 -21.31
CA GLN A 120 -4.20 -14.66 -21.73
C GLN A 120 -5.50 -14.28 -22.45
N HIS A 121 -6.23 -13.28 -21.96
CA HIS A 121 -7.45 -12.78 -22.60
C HIS A 121 -7.16 -12.09 -23.93
N ILE A 122 -6.08 -11.31 -24.03
CA ILE A 122 -5.62 -10.71 -25.30
C ILE A 122 -5.23 -11.79 -26.31
N ILE A 123 -4.47 -12.81 -25.90
CA ILE A 123 -4.11 -13.96 -26.75
C ILE A 123 -5.37 -14.71 -27.23
N LEU A 124 -6.34 -14.94 -26.34
CA LEU A 124 -7.61 -15.60 -26.69
C LEU A 124 -8.43 -14.78 -27.69
N LEU A 125 -8.47 -13.45 -27.52
CA LEU A 125 -9.11 -12.53 -28.45
C LEU A 125 -8.43 -12.56 -29.82
N ALA A 126 -7.11 -12.40 -29.86
CA ALA A 126 -6.32 -12.46 -31.10
C ALA A 126 -6.58 -13.79 -31.84
N ASN A 127 -6.49 -14.93 -31.16
CA ASN A 127 -6.74 -16.24 -31.74
C ASN A 127 -8.17 -16.41 -32.28
N ARG A 128 -9.18 -15.84 -31.62
CA ARG A 128 -10.57 -15.88 -32.10
C ARG A 128 -10.78 -15.03 -33.34
N ILE A 129 -10.08 -13.90 -33.44
CA ILE A 129 -10.18 -12.99 -34.59
C ILE A 129 -9.46 -13.60 -35.80
N VAL A 130 -8.26 -14.16 -35.62
CA VAL A 130 -7.54 -14.92 -36.67
C VAL A 130 -8.41 -16.05 -37.22
N LYS A 131 -9.10 -16.80 -36.35
CA LYS A 131 -9.96 -17.92 -36.76
C LYS A 131 -11.26 -17.50 -37.45
N LYS A 132 -11.65 -16.21 -37.39
CA LYS A 132 -12.94 -15.71 -37.90
C LYS A 132 -12.83 -14.77 -39.11
N GLN A 133 -11.62 -14.41 -39.57
CA GLN A 133 -11.44 -13.52 -40.71
C GLN A 133 -10.85 -14.21 -41.93
N ASP A 134 -11.45 -13.95 -43.10
CA ASP A 134 -10.89 -14.23 -44.43
C ASP A 134 -9.92 -13.12 -44.90
N ASN A 135 -9.78 -12.01 -44.16
CA ASN A 135 -9.09 -10.80 -44.62
C ASN A 135 -7.95 -10.36 -43.68
N LEU A 136 -6.73 -10.83 -43.97
CA LEU A 136 -5.52 -10.64 -43.17
C LEU A 136 -5.13 -9.17 -42.88
N SER A 137 -5.55 -8.21 -43.71
CA SER A 137 -5.18 -6.80 -43.56
C SER A 137 -5.82 -6.14 -42.34
N THR A 138 -7.12 -6.37 -42.12
CA THR A 138 -7.86 -5.79 -40.98
C THR A 138 -7.40 -6.38 -39.65
N PHE A 139 -7.00 -7.66 -39.65
CA PHE A 139 -6.39 -8.29 -38.47
C PHE A 139 -5.04 -7.66 -38.10
N ARG A 140 -4.20 -7.40 -39.10
CA ARG A 140 -2.90 -6.72 -38.89
C ARG A 140 -3.08 -5.34 -38.29
N ASP A 141 -4.04 -4.56 -38.80
CA ASP A 141 -4.29 -3.20 -38.32
C ASP A 141 -4.83 -3.20 -36.88
N LEU A 142 -5.68 -4.18 -36.53
CA LEU A 142 -6.14 -4.38 -35.15
C LEU A 142 -5.00 -4.78 -34.21
N MET A 143 -4.12 -5.69 -34.63
CA MET A 143 -2.98 -6.12 -33.81
C MET A 143 -2.00 -4.97 -33.57
N ALA A 144 -1.77 -4.11 -34.58
CA ALA A 144 -0.98 -2.90 -34.42
C ALA A 144 -1.62 -1.93 -33.42
N ALA A 145 -2.94 -1.74 -33.46
CA ALA A 145 -3.65 -0.88 -32.51
C ALA A 145 -3.60 -1.44 -31.06
N ILE A 146 -3.70 -2.76 -30.89
CA ILE A 146 -3.56 -3.42 -29.57
C ILE A 146 -2.12 -3.26 -29.06
N GLU A 147 -1.12 -3.46 -29.91
CA GLU A 147 0.29 -3.26 -29.55
C GLU A 147 0.55 -1.82 -29.11
N GLU A 148 0.02 -0.83 -29.85
CA GLU A 148 0.17 0.59 -29.54
C GLU A 148 -0.52 0.95 -28.21
N LEU A 149 -1.71 0.38 -27.95
CA LEU A 149 -2.42 0.54 -26.69
C LEU A 149 -1.63 -0.05 -25.51
N ILE A 150 -1.09 -1.26 -25.65
CA ILE A 150 -0.25 -1.88 -24.62
C ILE A 150 1.00 -1.03 -24.36
N GLN A 151 1.65 -0.53 -25.41
CA GLN A 151 2.82 0.34 -25.26
C GLN A 151 2.51 1.65 -24.53
N LYS A 152 1.33 2.25 -24.77
CA LYS A 152 0.87 3.45 -24.04
C LYS A 152 0.60 3.13 -22.57
N LEU A 153 -0.14 2.06 -22.30
CA LEU A 153 -0.46 1.63 -20.94
C LEU A 153 0.80 1.28 -20.11
N MET A 154 1.84 0.72 -20.73
CA MET A 154 3.11 0.43 -20.03
C MET A 154 4.02 1.65 -19.83
N ARG A 155 3.73 2.80 -20.46
CA ARG A 155 4.47 4.05 -20.23
C ARG A 155 3.91 4.83 -19.05
N ASP A 156 2.60 4.79 -18.83
CA ASP A 156 1.92 5.49 -17.72
C ASP A 156 2.27 4.92 -16.33
N ASP A 157 2.83 3.71 -16.24
CA ASP A 157 3.35 3.11 -15.00
C ASP A 157 4.76 3.64 -14.58
N ARG A 158 5.33 4.62 -15.29
CA ARG A 158 6.69 5.17 -15.03
C ARG A 158 6.74 6.69 -14.74
N GLU A 159 5.62 7.33 -14.49
CA GLU A 159 5.54 8.70 -13.94
C GLU A 159 4.92 8.70 -12.55
#